data_AF-A0A413FZD6-F1
#
_entry.id   AF-A0A413FZD6-F1
#
_cell.length_a   1.000
_cell.length_b   1.000
_cell.length_c   1.000
_cell.angle_alpha   90.00
_cell.angle_beta   90.00
_cell.angle_gamma   90.00
#
_symmetry.space_group_name_H-M   'P 1'
#
loop_
_entity.id
_entity.type
_entity.pdbx_description
1 polymer ?
#
loop_
_entity_poly.entity_id
_entity_poly.type
_entity_poly.pdbx_seq_one_letter_code
_entity_poly.pdbx_strand_id
1 'polypeptide(L)'
;MYYQYDSRSEIVKKSVDHFEGANCHHDTDFDLENFRIVVGSVAEDGLILSVTRLARPALTIYQNGQRQLDETRRTLEQEITNSDLALMAAEKEITDRDLQLMEVQSQ
;
A
#
# COMPACT_ATOMS: atom_id res chain seq x y z
N MET A 1 -15.62 5.45 2.87
CA MET A 1 -14.51 4.90 3.68
C MET A 1 -14.87 5.04 5.15
N TYR A 2 -14.67 4.01 5.97
CA TYR A 2 -14.83 4.11 7.42
C TYR A 2 -13.56 4.62 8.09
N TYR A 3 -13.73 5.42 9.13
CA TYR A 3 -12.67 6.04 9.91
C TYR A 3 -12.89 5.77 11.39
N GLN A 4 -11.91 5.15 12.03
CA GLN A 4 -11.87 4.99 13.47
C GLN A 4 -11.14 6.19 14.07
N TYR A 5 -11.71 6.76 15.13
CA TYR A 5 -11.07 7.84 15.87
C TYR A 5 -10.85 7.48 17.33
N ASP A 6 -9.84 8.11 17.93
CA ASP A 6 -9.49 7.91 19.32
C ASP A 6 -10.34 8.78 20.27
N SER A 7 -10.02 8.72 21.56
CA SER A 7 -10.69 9.53 22.60
C SER A 7 -10.54 11.05 22.44
N ARG A 8 -9.65 11.52 21.55
CA ARG A 8 -9.44 12.94 21.21
C ARG A 8 -10.06 13.31 19.86
N SER A 9 -10.88 12.43 19.30
CA SER A 9 -11.47 12.56 17.97
C SER A 9 -10.46 12.60 16.83
N GLU A 10 -9.21 12.15 17.04
CA GLU A 10 -8.24 12.02 15.96
C GLU A 10 -8.49 10.73 15.19
N ILE A 11 -8.57 10.80 13.86
CA ILE A 11 -8.65 9.62 13.00
C ILE A 11 -7.33 8.87 13.08
N VAL A 12 -7.39 7.63 13.56
CA VAL A 12 -6.23 6.75 13.76
C VAL A 12 -6.15 5.62 12.73
N LYS A 13 -7.28 5.26 12.13
CA LYS A 13 -7.36 4.15 11.16
C LYS A 13 -8.44 4.42 10.11
N LYS A 14 -8.20 3.97 8.88
CA LYS A 14 -9.19 3.94 7.79
C LYS A 14 -9.35 2.52 7.24
N SER A 15 -10.57 2.16 6.86
CA SER A 15 -10.92 0.83 6.31
C SER A 15 -12.14 0.94 5.40
N VAL A 16 -12.24 0.03 4.43
CA VAL A 16 -13.47 -0.13 3.63
C VAL A 16 -14.60 -0.74 4.44
N ASP A 17 -14.25 -1.53 5.46
CA ASP A 17 -15.18 -2.18 6.37
C ASP A 17 -15.40 -1.36 7.64
N HIS A 18 -16.56 -1.55 8.25
CA HIS A 18 -16.92 -0.94 9.53
C HIS A 18 -15.98 -1.37 10.67
N PHE A 19 -15.78 -0.51 11.65
CA PHE A 19 -15.01 -0.81 12.86
C PHE A 19 -15.92 -1.09 14.05
N GLU A 20 -15.49 -1.92 14.99
CA GLU A 20 -16.13 -1.94 16.30
C GLU A 20 -15.75 -0.68 17.11
N GLY A 21 -16.74 -0.07 17.76
CA GLY A 21 -16.55 1.12 18.59
C GLY A 21 -16.71 2.44 17.83
N ALA A 22 -16.03 3.49 18.30
CA ALA A 22 -16.21 4.85 17.79
C ALA A 22 -15.63 5.02 16.37
N ASN A 23 -16.52 5.17 15.40
CA ASN A 23 -16.17 5.32 14.00
C ASN A 23 -17.23 6.11 13.22
N CYS A 24 -16.88 6.52 12.01
CA CYS A 24 -17.73 7.28 11.10
C CYS A 24 -17.44 6.90 9.64
N HIS A 25 -18.39 7.18 8.75
CA HIS A 25 -18.22 7.01 7.32
C HIS A 25 -18.01 8.37 6.64
N HIS A 26 -17.10 8.42 5.67
CA HIS A 26 -16.91 9.61 4.85
C HIS A 26 -16.39 9.25 3.45
N ASP A 27 -16.77 10.06 2.46
CA ASP A 27 -16.46 9.81 1.05
C ASP A 27 -15.07 10.30 0.66
N THR A 28 -14.52 11.27 1.38
CA THR A 28 -13.14 11.71 1.18
C THR A 28 -12.16 10.68 1.72
N ASP A 29 -11.10 10.39 0.96
CA ASP A 29 -9.95 9.63 1.43
C ASP A 29 -8.97 10.55 2.17
N PHE A 30 -8.87 10.40 3.50
CA PHE A 30 -7.98 11.21 4.31
C PHE A 30 -6.53 10.69 4.25
N ASP A 31 -5.60 11.62 4.06
CA ASP A 31 -4.17 11.40 4.18
C ASP A 31 -3.77 11.42 5.66
N LEU A 32 -3.74 10.24 6.27
CA LEU A 32 -3.34 10.05 7.67
C LEU A 32 -1.81 9.99 7.84
N GLU A 33 -1.05 9.89 6.74
CA GLU A 33 0.41 9.78 6.76
C GLU A 33 1.06 11.13 6.97
N ASN A 34 0.54 12.17 6.33
CA ASN A 34 1.10 13.52 6.43
C ASN A 34 0.31 14.42 7.38
N PHE A 35 -0.91 14.03 7.73
CA PHE A 35 -1.79 14.86 8.54
C PHE A 35 -2.41 14.11 9.72
N ARG A 36 -2.64 14.85 10.79
CA ARG A 36 -3.55 14.50 11.87
C ARG A 36 -4.90 15.09 11.53
N ILE A 37 -5.91 14.25 11.39
CA ILE A 37 -7.27 14.66 11.07
C ILE A 37 -8.10 14.53 12.34
N VAL A 38 -8.62 15.64 12.84
CA VAL A 38 -9.45 15.67 14.04
C VAL A 38 -10.89 15.93 13.64
N VAL A 39 -11.80 15.03 14.02
CA VAL A 39 -13.23 15.13 13.75
C VAL A 39 -13.87 16.11 14.74
N GLY A 40 -14.52 17.15 14.22
CA GLY A 40 -15.22 18.15 15.03
C GLY A 40 -16.68 17.79 15.29
N SER A 41 -17.37 17.23 14.29
CA SER A 41 -18.79 16.88 14.39
C SER A 41 -19.16 15.78 13.41
N VAL A 42 -20.06 14.89 13.85
CA VAL A 42 -20.62 13.77 13.07
C VAL A 42 -22.15 13.89 13.07
N ALA A 43 -22.78 13.68 11.92
CA ALA A 43 -24.23 13.62 11.79
C ALA A 43 -24.81 12.33 12.39
N GLU A 44 -26.13 12.29 12.59
CA GLU A 44 -26.82 11.11 13.15
C GLU A 44 -26.68 9.85 12.29
N ASP A 45 -26.51 10.02 10.97
CA ASP A 45 -26.26 8.95 10.01
C ASP A 45 -24.80 8.48 9.98
N GLY A 46 -23.94 9.04 10.82
CA GLY A 46 -22.52 8.69 10.92
C GLY A 46 -21.61 9.40 9.91
N LEU A 47 -22.12 10.41 9.18
CA LEU A 47 -21.33 11.22 8.26
C LEU A 47 -20.50 12.27 9.01
N ILE A 48 -19.21 12.42 8.66
CA ILE A 48 -18.40 13.53 9.19
C ILE A 48 -18.86 14.86 8.58
N LEU A 49 -19.23 15.82 9.43
CA LEU A 49 -19.64 17.16 9.00
C LEU A 49 -18.50 18.18 9.06
N SER A 50 -17.54 17.99 9.97
CA SER A 50 -16.40 18.89 10.10
C SER A 50 -15.13 18.17 10.53
N VAL A 51 -14.01 18.58 9.95
CA VAL A 51 -12.67 18.09 10.30
C VAL A 51 -11.68 19.24 10.39
N THR A 52 -10.71 19.11 11.29
CA THR A 52 -9.51 19.94 11.31
C THR A 52 -8.33 19.12 10.82
N ARG A 53 -7.60 19.66 9.83
CA ARG A 53 -6.40 19.05 9.28
C ARG A 53 -5.16 19.75 9.84
N LEU A 54 -4.35 19.01 10.58
CA LEU A 54 -3.09 19.51 11.14
C LEU A 54 -1.94 18.75 10.49
N ALA A 55 -0.92 19.46 10.01
CA ALA A 55 0.29 18.79 9.51
C ALA A 55 0.94 17.96 10.64
N ARG A 56 1.41 16.75 10.31
CA ARG A 56 2.28 16.01 11.22
C ARG A 56 3.62 16.73 11.36
N PRO A 57 4.35 16.50 12.46
CA PRO A 57 5.71 17.03 12.61
C PRO A 57 6.58 16.64 11.42
N ALA A 58 7.45 17.55 10.96
CA ALA A 58 8.30 17.33 9.78
C ALA A 58 9.14 16.05 9.88
N LEU A 59 9.62 15.70 11.09
CA LEU A 59 10.34 14.46 11.34
C LEU A 59 9.48 13.22 11.02
N THR A 60 8.20 13.23 11.42
CA THR A 60 7.27 12.13 11.14
C THR A 60 7.01 11.99 9.65
N ILE A 61 6.82 13.11 8.94
CA ILE A 61 6.64 13.12 7.48
C ILE A 61 7.88 12.52 6.80
N TYR A 62 9.07 12.97 7.19
CA TYR A 62 10.33 12.44 6.67
C TYR A 62 10.47 10.93 6.92
N GLN A 63 10.19 10.48 8.13
CA GLN A 63 10.26 9.05 8.49
C GLN A 63 9.25 8.20 7.71
N ASN A 64 8.04 8.70 7.49
CA ASN A 64 7.05 8.02 6.66
C ASN A 64 7.52 7.92 5.20
N GLY A 65 8.07 9.00 4.65
CA GLY A 65 8.65 8.99 3.30
C GLY A 65 9.82 8.01 3.16
N GLN A 66 10.71 7.93 4.14
CA GLN A 66 11.80 6.94 4.15
C GLN A 66 11.27 5.50 4.18
N ARG A 67 10.27 5.21 5.01
CA ARG A 67 9.62 3.89 5.05
C ARG A 67 9.02 3.50 3.70
N GLN A 68 8.31 4.43 3.07
CA GLN A 68 7.69 4.20 1.76
C GLN A 68 8.73 3.94 0.66
N LEU A 69 9.86 4.67 0.67
CA LEU A 69 10.96 4.42 -0.25
C LEU A 69 11.60 3.05 -0.03
N ASP A 70 11.81 2.65 1.22
CA ASP A 70 12.35 1.33 1.55
C ASP A 70 11.41 0.18 1.11
N GLU A 71 10.10 0.34 1.31
CA GLU A 71 9.09 -0.62 0.87
C GLU A 71 9.06 -0.72 -0.66
N THR A 72 9.05 0.43 -1.35
CA THR A 72 9.09 0.48 -2.82
C THR A 72 10.35 -0.19 -3.35
N ARG A 73 11.52 0.08 -2.74
CA ARG A 73 12.78 -0.56 -3.12
C ARG A 73 12.69 -2.08 -3.00
N ARG A 74 12.17 -2.61 -1.88
CA ARG A 74 12.03 -4.06 -1.69
C ARG A 74 11.11 -4.71 -2.73
N THR A 75 9.99 -4.07 -3.05
CA THR A 75 9.08 -4.58 -4.09
C THR A 75 9.77 -4.61 -5.45
N LEU A 76 10.47 -3.54 -5.83
CA LEU A 76 11.21 -3.49 -7.10
C LEU A 76 12.34 -4.53 -7.14
N GLU A 77 13.09 -4.71 -6.05
CA GLU A 77 14.11 -5.75 -5.93
C GLU A 77 13.52 -7.15 -6.15
N GLN A 78 12.32 -7.41 -5.61
CA GLN A 78 11.62 -8.67 -5.81
C GLN A 78 11.14 -8.84 -7.26
N GLU A 79 10.60 -7.79 -7.88
CA GLU A 79 10.17 -7.81 -9.28
C GLU A 79 11.32 -8.05 -10.25
N ILE A 80 12.48 -7.44 -10.00
CA ILE A 80 13.72 -7.68 -10.75
C ILE A 80 14.13 -9.15 -10.59
N THR A 81 14.19 -9.65 -9.35
CA THR A 81 14.55 -11.05 -9.07
C THR A 81 13.62 -12.02 -9.78
N ASN A 82 12.31 -11.76 -9.77
CA ASN A 82 11.32 -12.59 -10.47
C ASN A 82 11.51 -12.54 -11.99
N SER A 83 11.88 -11.39 -12.54
CA SER A 83 12.15 -11.22 -13.97
C SER A 83 13.41 -11.97 -14.39
N ASP A 84 14.48 -11.92 -13.58
CA ASP A 84 15.71 -12.65 -13.82
C ASP A 84 15.47 -14.18 -13.81
N LEU A 85 14.68 -14.67 -12.84
CA LEU A 85 14.31 -16.09 -12.77
C LEU A 85 13.50 -16.52 -14.00
N ALA A 86 12.57 -15.69 -14.46
CA ALA A 86 11.78 -15.96 -15.66
C ALA A 86 12.66 -16.00 -16.93
N LEU A 87 13.63 -15.09 -17.03
CA LEU A 87 14.60 -15.08 -18.13
C LEU A 87 15.45 -16.35 -18.14
N MET A 88 16.02 -16.74 -17.00
CA MET A 88 16.82 -17.96 -16.89
C MET A 88 16.01 -19.21 -17.26
N ALA A 89 14.73 -19.27 -16.88
CA ALA A 89 13.85 -20.38 -17.24
C ALA A 89 13.61 -20.43 -18.76
N ALA A 90 13.39 -19.28 -19.41
CA ALA A 90 13.22 -19.19 -20.85
C ALA A 90 14.50 -19.56 -21.61
N GLU A 91 15.66 -19.09 -21.17
CA GLU A 91 16.96 -19.43 -21.76
C GLU A 91 17.25 -20.93 -21.65
N LYS A 92 16.91 -21.54 -20.51
CA LYS A 92 17.00 -22.99 -20.32
C LYS A 92 16.09 -23.73 -21.29
N GLU A 93 14.83 -23.31 -21.43
CA GLU A 93 13.88 -23.96 -22.36
C GLU A 93 14.37 -23.89 -23.82
N ILE A 94 14.90 -22.75 -24.24
CA ILE A 94 15.50 -22.58 -25.58
C ILE A 94 16.68 -23.55 -25.74
N THR A 95 17.59 -23.58 -24.76
CA THR A 95 18.77 -24.47 -24.80
C THR A 95 18.36 -25.94 -24.87
N ASP A 96 17.42 -26.37 -24.01
CA ASP A 96 16.92 -27.75 -23.97
C ASP A 96 16.28 -28.14 -25.33
N ARG A 97 15.59 -27.21 -25.98
CA ARG A 97 14.97 -27.41 -27.29
C ARG A 97 16.01 -27.50 -28.42
N ASP A 98 17.03 -26.67 -28.39
CA ASP A 98 18.13 -26.70 -29.37
C ASP A 98 18.91 -28.01 -29.29
N LEU A 99 19.18 -28.52 -28.08
CA LEU A 99 19.81 -29.84 -27.88
C LEU A 99 18.97 -30.97 -28.50
N GLN A 100 17.66 -31.00 -28.26
CA GLN A 100 16.77 -32.01 -28.84
C GLN A 100 16.78 -31.98 -30.38
N LEU A 101 16.83 -30.80 -30.98
CA LEU A 101 16.88 -30.66 -32.44
C LEU A 101 18.19 -31.20 -33.02
N MET A 102 19.33 -31.00 -32.34
CA MET A 102 20.62 -31.55 -32.76
C MET A 102 20.63 -33.08 -32.70
N GLU A 103 20.07 -33.68 -31.64
CA GLU A 103 19.97 -35.13 -31.50
C GLU A 103 19.16 -35.76 -32.64
N VAL A 104 18.02 -35.16 -33.00
CA VAL A 104 17.16 -35.65 -34.10
C VAL A 104 17.85 -35.54 -35.47
N GLN A 105 18.66 -34.51 -35.72
CA GLN A 105 19.35 -34.33 -37.01
C GLN A 105 20.59 -35.23 -37.17
N SER A 106 21.07 -35.83 -36.07
CA SER A 106 22.24 -36.72 -36.06
C SER A 106 21.92 -38.21 -36.27
N GLN A 107 20.64 -38.56 -36.45
CA GLN A 107 20.14 -39.89 -36.80
C GLN A 107 19.79 -40.01 -38.28
#